data_AF-A0A2E9EE63-F1
#
_entry.id   AF-A0A2E9EE63-F1
#
_cell.length_a   1.000
_cell.length_b   1.000
_cell.length_c   1.000
_cell.angle_alpha   90.00
_cell.angle_beta   90.00
_cell.angle_gamma   90.00
#
_symmetry.space_group_name_H-M   'P 1'
#
loop_
_entity.id
_entity.type
_entity.pdbx_description
1 polymer ?
#
loop_
_entity_poly.entity_id
_entity_poly.type
_entity_poly.pdbx_seq_one_letter_code
_entity_poly.pdbx_strand_id
1 'polypeptide(L)'
;MDNLVEKERMQISETGLNKGFTLLEIIIVLTIISVASTSFYLLLRQPAPEENLEDKIDYYREISLYTGSTYAFSKESINIYANSEWVRLEEFNSNYVSSYQDINGNNKEIKKNEMYLIVAPGHEISTKKLMLSNGEIIEFN
;
A
#
# COMPACT_ATOMS: atom_id res chain seq x y z
N MET A 1 77.15 22.63 -18.28
CA MET A 1 76.38 23.88 -18.31
C MET A 1 74.96 23.45 -18.50
N ASP A 2 74.26 23.20 -17.40
CA ASP A 2 72.90 22.66 -17.41
C ASP A 2 71.95 23.81 -17.13
N ASN A 3 71.23 24.25 -18.18
CA ASN A 3 70.08 25.11 -18.00
C ASN A 3 68.83 24.26 -18.11
N LEU A 4 68.18 24.12 -16.96
CA LEU A 4 66.98 23.35 -16.68
C LEU A 4 65.81 23.91 -17.51
N VAL A 5 65.17 23.02 -18.27
CA VAL A 5 63.89 23.31 -18.94
C VAL A 5 62.82 23.41 -17.85
N GLU A 6 62.26 24.61 -17.67
CA GLU A 6 61.15 24.86 -16.77
C GLU A 6 59.91 24.15 -17.32
N LYS A 7 59.50 23.05 -16.67
CA LYS A 7 58.24 22.37 -16.97
C LYS A 7 57.12 23.07 -16.22
N GLU A 8 56.33 23.87 -16.92
CA GLU A 8 55.05 24.36 -16.41
C GLU A 8 54.17 23.17 -16.02
N ARG A 9 53.84 23.07 -14.73
CA ARG A 9 52.87 22.10 -14.23
C ARG A 9 51.48 22.60 -14.59
N MET A 10 50.85 21.91 -15.54
CA MET A 10 49.44 22.11 -15.85
C MET A 10 48.61 21.78 -14.59
N GLN A 11 48.04 22.80 -13.97
CA GLN A 11 47.20 22.65 -12.78
C GLN A 11 45.81 22.19 -13.26
N ILE A 12 45.55 20.89 -13.12
CA ILE A 12 44.23 20.34 -13.39
C ILE A 12 43.36 20.78 -12.20
N SER A 13 42.39 21.65 -12.46
CA SER A 13 41.37 21.99 -11.47
C SER A 13 40.49 20.76 -11.29
N GLU A 14 40.77 19.97 -10.26
CA GLU A 14 39.83 18.97 -9.77
C GLU A 14 38.62 19.73 -9.24
N THR A 15 37.53 19.74 -9.99
CA THR A 15 36.21 20.08 -9.46
C THR A 15 35.80 18.99 -8.48
N GLY A 16 36.39 18.99 -7.30
CA GLY A 16 35.94 18.19 -6.17
C GLY A 16 34.51 18.61 -5.84
N LEU A 17 33.62 17.63 -5.70
CA LEU A 17 32.26 17.83 -5.23
C LEU A 17 32.31 18.25 -3.74
N ASN A 18 32.73 19.48 -3.47
CA ASN A 18 33.09 19.95 -2.12
C ASN A 18 31.89 20.44 -1.29
N LYS A 19 30.67 20.10 -1.72
CA LYS A 19 29.42 20.47 -1.03
C LYS A 19 28.59 19.23 -0.77
N GLY A 20 28.99 18.46 0.24
CA GLY A 20 28.07 17.53 0.90
C GLY A 20 27.00 18.32 1.65
N PHE A 21 25.79 17.77 1.74
CA PHE A 21 24.74 18.34 2.57
C PHE A 21 25.15 18.31 4.04
N THR A 22 24.93 19.42 4.73
CA THR A 22 25.05 19.45 6.18
C THR A 22 23.94 18.61 6.82
N LEU A 23 24.19 18.06 8.01
CA LEU A 23 23.18 17.31 8.76
C LEU A 23 21.89 18.13 8.96
N LEU A 24 22.03 19.44 9.17
CA LEU A 24 20.91 20.37 9.32
C LEU A 24 20.05 20.45 8.05
N GLU A 25 20.68 20.56 6.87
CA GLU A 25 19.96 20.59 5.59
C GLU A 25 19.18 19.30 5.36
N ILE A 26 19.74 18.14 5.73
CA ILE A 26 19.04 16.84 5.63
C ILE A 26 17.81 16.82 6.53
N ILE A 27 17.92 17.28 7.78
CA ILE A 27 16.80 17.33 8.72
C ILE A 27 15.69 18.26 8.23
N ILE A 28 16.05 19.43 7.69
CA ILE A 28 15.09 20.38 7.14
C ILE A 28 14.33 19.75 5.97
N VAL A 29 15.03 19.09 5.05
CA VAL A 29 14.40 18.43 3.89
C VAL A 29 13.46 17.32 4.34
N LEU A 30 13.87 16.46 5.27
CA LEU A 30 13.02 15.39 5.82
C LEU A 30 11.78 15.93 6.52
N THR A 31 11.92 17.05 7.24
CA THR A 31 10.79 17.71 7.91
C THR A 31 9.79 18.26 6.90
N ILE A 32 10.27 18.93 5.83
CA ILE A 32 9.41 19.45 4.76
C ILE A 32 8.66 18.30 4.08
N ILE A 33 9.35 17.21 3.75
CA ILE A 33 8.72 16.02 3.15
C ILE A 33 7.65 15.47 4.10
N SER A 34 7.96 15.27 5.38
CA SER A 34 7.03 14.72 6.35
C SER A 34 5.76 15.58 6.51
N VAL A 35 5.92 16.90 6.63
CA VAL A 35 4.78 17.83 6.76
C VAL A 35 3.96 17.89 5.48
N ALA A 36 4.62 17.95 4.32
CA ALA A 36 3.94 17.96 3.03
C ALA A 36 3.17 16.65 2.81
N SER A 37 3.80 15.49 3.02
CA SER A 37 3.16 14.18 2.91
C SER A 37 1.95 14.04 3.84
N THR A 38 2.05 14.52 5.08
CA THR A 38 0.92 14.49 6.02
C THR A 38 -0.21 15.41 5.58
N SER A 39 0.12 16.58 5.05
CA SER A 39 -0.88 17.54 4.54
C SER A 39 -1.57 17.01 3.28
N PHE A 40 -0.82 16.43 2.34
CA PHE A 40 -1.37 15.76 1.16
C PHE A 40 -2.21 14.55 1.57
N TYR A 41 -1.78 13.77 2.55
CA TYR A 41 -2.57 12.66 3.08
C TYR A 41 -3.92 13.14 3.59
N LEU A 42 -3.97 14.24 4.34
CA LEU A 42 -5.23 14.80 4.85
C LEU A 42 -6.10 15.44 3.75
N LEU A 43 -5.50 16.11 2.77
CA LEU A 43 -6.22 16.80 1.69
C LEU A 43 -6.73 15.84 0.61
N LEU A 44 -5.99 14.77 0.34
CA LEU A 44 -6.38 13.72 -0.62
C LEU A 44 -7.30 12.67 0.00
N ARG A 45 -7.40 12.63 1.33
CA ARG A 45 -8.45 11.89 2.03
C ARG A 45 -9.77 12.66 1.87
N GLN A 46 -10.34 12.59 0.66
CA GLN A 46 -11.73 12.95 0.45
C GLN A 46 -12.57 12.17 1.48
N PRO A 47 -13.63 12.77 2.06
CA PRO A 47 -14.62 11.97 2.78
C PRO A 47 -15.08 10.92 1.79
N ALA A 48 -14.75 9.66 2.08
CA ALA A 48 -14.94 8.61 1.13
C ALA A 48 -16.43 8.63 0.74
N PRO A 49 -16.78 8.84 -0.55
CA PRO A 49 -18.13 8.53 -1.01
C PRO A 49 -18.40 7.08 -0.58
N GLU A 50 -19.66 6.70 -0.30
CA GLU A 50 -20.01 5.32 0.07
C GLU A 50 -19.19 4.33 -0.76
N GLU A 51 -18.10 3.79 -0.18
CA GLU A 51 -17.04 3.19 -0.98
C GLU A 51 -17.65 1.97 -1.64
N ASN A 52 -17.58 1.91 -2.96
CA ASN A 52 -17.93 0.69 -3.66
C ASN A 52 -17.03 -0.43 -3.10
N LEU A 53 -17.59 -1.62 -2.93
CA LEU A 53 -16.85 -2.76 -2.38
C LEU A 53 -15.54 -2.99 -3.14
N GLU A 54 -15.56 -2.80 -4.46
CA GLU A 54 -14.40 -2.93 -5.32
C GLU A 54 -13.29 -1.95 -4.94
N ASP A 55 -13.60 -0.66 -4.80
CA ASP A 55 -12.64 0.38 -4.37
C ASP A 55 -12.04 0.04 -3.00
N LYS A 56 -12.88 -0.44 -2.08
CA LYS A 56 -12.43 -0.82 -0.74
C LYS A 56 -11.51 -2.03 -0.78
N ILE A 57 -11.81 -3.03 -1.61
CA ILE A 57 -10.92 -4.19 -1.80
C ILE A 57 -9.59 -3.73 -2.40
N ASP A 58 -9.61 -2.89 -3.43
CA ASP A 58 -8.40 -2.40 -4.07
C ASP A 58 -7.53 -1.56 -3.13
N TYR A 59 -8.14 -0.73 -2.28
CA TYR A 59 -7.43 -0.05 -1.19
C TYR A 59 -6.67 -1.03 -0.29
N TYR A 60 -7.33 -2.11 0.15
CA TYR A 60 -6.68 -3.13 0.98
C TYR A 60 -5.63 -3.95 0.22
N ARG A 61 -5.76 -4.12 -1.10
CA ARG A 61 -4.72 -4.73 -1.94
C ARG A 61 -3.47 -3.86 -1.99
N GLU A 62 -3.63 -2.56 -2.21
CA GLU A 62 -2.51 -1.62 -2.21
C GLU A 62 -1.82 -1.59 -0.85
N ILE A 63 -2.57 -1.43 0.24
CA ILE A 63 -1.98 -1.40 1.58
C ILE A 63 -1.33 -2.72 1.94
N SER A 64 -1.92 -3.86 1.59
CA SER A 64 -1.31 -5.18 1.77
C SER A 64 0.07 -5.28 1.11
N LEU A 65 0.20 -4.75 -0.11
CA LEU A 65 1.47 -4.70 -0.83
C LEU A 65 2.50 -3.81 -0.12
N TYR A 66 2.11 -2.63 0.34
CA TYR A 66 3.02 -1.69 1.00
C TYR A 66 3.43 -2.11 2.42
N THR A 67 2.52 -2.75 3.15
CA THR A 67 2.70 -3.07 4.58
C THR A 67 3.16 -4.51 4.81
N GLY A 68 3.04 -5.39 3.82
CA GLY A 68 3.26 -6.83 4.00
C GLY A 68 2.24 -7.49 4.93
N SER A 69 1.11 -6.84 5.19
CA SER A 69 0.06 -7.33 6.09
C SER A 69 -1.06 -8.03 5.32
N THR A 70 -1.67 -9.04 5.95
CA THR A 70 -2.82 -9.75 5.38
C THR A 70 -4.11 -9.22 5.99
N TYR A 71 -5.11 -8.98 5.15
CA TYR A 71 -6.44 -8.49 5.55
C TYR A 71 -7.53 -9.50 5.19
N ALA A 72 -8.60 -9.54 5.98
CA ALA A 72 -9.73 -10.44 5.74
C ALA A 72 -11.07 -9.73 5.96
N PHE A 73 -11.98 -9.92 5.01
CA PHE A 73 -13.34 -9.39 5.04
C PHE A 73 -14.30 -10.46 5.56
N SER A 74 -15.16 -10.04 6.47
CA SER A 74 -16.31 -10.79 6.98
C SER A 74 -17.58 -9.95 6.80
N LYS A 75 -18.75 -10.51 7.14
CA LYS A 75 -20.03 -9.77 7.02
C LYS A 75 -20.10 -8.49 7.85
N GLU A 76 -19.37 -8.44 8.94
CA GLU A 76 -19.49 -7.39 9.97
C GLU A 76 -18.18 -6.65 10.23
N SER A 77 -17.05 -7.12 9.72
CA SER A 77 -15.76 -6.46 9.91
C SER A 77 -14.72 -6.79 8.86
N ILE A 78 -13.77 -5.88 8.75
CA ILE A 78 -12.47 -6.12 8.13
C ILE A 78 -11.45 -6.32 9.25
N ASN A 79 -10.63 -7.35 9.08
CA ASN A 79 -9.71 -7.84 10.10
C ASN A 79 -8.29 -7.85 9.52
N ILE A 80 -7.30 -7.64 10.36
CA ILE A 80 -5.88 -7.73 10.02
C ILE A 80 -5.28 -8.96 10.73
N TYR A 81 -4.41 -9.68 10.04
CA TYR A 81 -3.64 -10.77 10.64
C TYR A 81 -2.40 -10.21 11.33
N ALA A 82 -2.39 -10.21 12.67
CA ALA A 82 -1.31 -9.68 13.48
C ALA A 82 -1.06 -10.59 14.68
N ASN A 83 0.22 -10.82 15.03
CA ASN A 83 0.60 -11.66 16.18
C ASN A 83 -0.07 -13.06 16.18
N SER A 84 -0.19 -13.67 14.99
CA SER A 84 -0.84 -14.97 14.79
C SER A 84 -2.34 -15.03 15.07
N GLU A 85 -3.01 -13.88 15.16
CA GLU A 85 -4.45 -13.79 15.39
C GLU A 85 -5.10 -12.80 14.40
N TRP A 86 -6.41 -12.99 14.17
CA TRP A 86 -7.21 -12.06 13.40
C TRP A 86 -7.79 -10.99 14.34
N VAL A 87 -7.35 -9.75 14.16
CA VAL A 87 -7.79 -8.61 14.96
C VAL A 87 -8.73 -7.76 14.12
N ARG A 88 -9.89 -7.41 14.68
CA ARG A 88 -10.84 -6.50 14.02
C ARG A 88 -10.19 -5.13 13.86
N LEU A 89 -10.09 -4.67 12.61
CA LEU A 89 -9.52 -3.37 12.25
C LEU A 89 -10.61 -2.30 12.15
N GLU A 90 -11.70 -2.62 11.44
CA GLU A 90 -12.84 -1.73 11.28
C GLU A 90 -14.17 -2.49 11.21
N GLU A 91 -15.25 -1.80 11.57
CA GLU A 91 -16.61 -2.27 11.30
C GLU A 91 -16.93 -2.13 9.82
N PHE A 92 -17.53 -3.17 9.24
CA PHE A 92 -17.84 -3.21 7.82
C PHE A 92 -19.08 -4.05 7.59
N ASN A 93 -20.11 -3.47 6.98
CA ASN A 93 -21.34 -4.19 6.68
C ASN A 93 -21.35 -4.65 5.23
N SER A 94 -21.12 -5.95 4.99
CA SER A 94 -21.21 -6.56 3.65
C SER A 94 -22.41 -7.49 3.50
N ASN A 95 -23.53 -7.18 4.16
CA ASN A 95 -24.77 -7.94 3.97
C ASN A 95 -25.27 -7.93 2.52
N TYR A 96 -24.82 -6.97 1.71
CA TYR A 96 -25.11 -6.92 0.28
C TYR A 96 -24.31 -7.95 -0.54
N VAL A 97 -23.30 -8.62 0.03
CA VAL A 97 -22.60 -9.74 -0.62
C VAL A 97 -23.32 -11.05 -0.30
N SER A 98 -23.82 -11.71 -1.33
CA SER A 98 -24.66 -12.92 -1.19
C SER A 98 -23.83 -14.20 -1.09
N SER A 99 -22.81 -14.34 -1.94
CA SER A 99 -21.96 -15.52 -2.05
C SER A 99 -20.62 -15.16 -2.67
N TYR A 100 -19.67 -16.09 -2.58
CA TYR A 100 -18.35 -15.96 -3.18
C TYR A 100 -17.93 -17.24 -3.89
N GLN A 101 -17.04 -17.14 -4.87
CA GLN A 101 -16.39 -18.26 -5.52
C GLN A 101 -14.94 -18.35 -5.06
N ASP A 102 -14.54 -19.49 -4.49
CA ASP A 102 -13.16 -19.68 -4.04
C ASP A 102 -12.17 -19.84 -5.21
N ILE A 103 -10.86 -19.85 -4.92
CA ILE A 103 -9.80 -20.07 -5.94
C ILE A 103 -9.98 -21.35 -6.76
N ASN A 104 -10.68 -22.36 -6.23
CA ASN A 104 -10.93 -23.63 -6.90
C ASN A 104 -12.17 -23.58 -7.81
N GLY A 105 -12.89 -22.45 -7.85
CA GLY A 105 -14.11 -22.29 -8.64
C GLY A 105 -15.38 -22.76 -7.92
N ASN A 106 -15.31 -23.10 -6.63
CA ASN A 106 -16.48 -23.54 -5.88
C ASN A 106 -17.25 -22.34 -5.34
N ASN A 107 -18.55 -22.28 -5.63
CA ASN A 107 -19.45 -21.29 -5.05
C ASN A 107 -19.76 -21.66 -3.60
N LYS A 108 -19.63 -20.68 -2.70
CA LYS A 108 -19.87 -20.82 -1.27
C LYS A 108 -20.77 -19.70 -0.77
N GLU A 109 -21.69 -20.06 0.12
CA GLU A 109 -22.47 -19.10 0.89
C GLU A 109 -21.64 -18.50 2.01
N ILE A 110 -21.85 -17.22 2.30
CA ILE A 110 -21.11 -16.52 3.35
C ILE A 110 -21.80 -16.73 4.70
N LYS A 111 -21.16 -17.47 5.61
CA LYS A 111 -21.62 -17.61 6.99
C LYS A 111 -21.31 -16.34 7.79
N LYS A 112 -22.07 -16.12 8.88
CA LYS A 112 -22.01 -14.89 9.68
C LYS A 112 -20.59 -14.47 10.12
N ASN A 113 -19.80 -15.44 10.58
CA ASN A 113 -18.44 -15.19 11.11
C ASN A 113 -17.33 -15.69 10.17
N GLU A 114 -17.65 -15.93 8.91
CA GLU A 114 -16.68 -16.42 7.94
C GLU A 114 -15.90 -15.27 7.31
N MET A 115 -14.60 -15.46 7.21
CA MET A 115 -13.72 -14.61 6.41
C MET A 115 -13.78 -15.10 4.96
N TYR A 116 -14.59 -14.42 4.15
CA TYR A 116 -14.91 -14.89 2.79
C TYR A 116 -13.97 -14.31 1.72
N LEU A 117 -13.18 -13.30 2.06
CA LEU A 117 -12.19 -12.69 1.19
C LEU A 117 -10.95 -12.37 2.01
N ILE A 118 -9.81 -12.93 1.61
CA ILE A 118 -8.50 -12.68 2.19
C ILE A 118 -7.66 -11.99 1.11
N VAL A 119 -7.04 -10.88 1.50
CA VAL A 119 -6.10 -10.11 0.69
C VAL A 119 -4.73 -10.24 1.35
N ALA A 120 -3.81 -10.92 0.67
CA ALA A 120 -2.45 -11.16 1.14
C ALA A 120 -1.42 -10.36 0.32
N PRO A 121 -0.20 -10.16 0.84
CA PRO A 121 0.85 -9.46 0.11
C PRO A 121 1.18 -10.15 -1.21
N GLY A 122 1.58 -9.39 -2.23
CA GLY A 122 1.92 -9.95 -3.55
C GLY A 122 0.74 -10.09 -4.51
N HIS A 123 -0.32 -9.28 -4.32
CA HIS A 123 -1.57 -9.32 -5.10
C HIS A 123 -2.40 -10.61 -4.95
N GLU A 124 -2.12 -11.41 -3.93
CA GLU A 124 -2.84 -12.64 -3.67
C GLU A 124 -4.22 -12.37 -3.07
N ILE A 125 -5.25 -12.96 -3.69
CA ILE A 125 -6.63 -12.92 -3.22
C ILE A 125 -7.18 -14.36 -3.14
N SER A 126 -7.88 -14.68 -2.04
CA SER A 126 -8.43 -16.03 -1.79
C SER A 126 -9.71 -16.37 -2.57
N THR A 127 -10.24 -15.42 -3.32
CA THR A 127 -11.58 -15.46 -3.90
C THR A 127 -11.51 -15.04 -5.36
N LYS A 128 -12.11 -15.81 -6.26
CA LYS A 128 -12.18 -15.47 -7.69
C LYS A 128 -13.27 -14.47 -7.99
N LYS A 129 -14.44 -14.65 -7.37
CA LYS A 129 -15.62 -13.82 -7.66
C LYS A 129 -16.45 -13.55 -6.40
N LEU A 130 -17.06 -12.38 -6.33
CA LEU A 130 -18.13 -12.06 -5.39
C LEU A 130 -19.43 -11.84 -6.15
N MET A 131 -20.53 -12.36 -5.60
CA MET A 131 -21.86 -12.12 -6.14
C MET A 131 -22.63 -11.23 -5.18
N LEU A 132 -23.04 -10.06 -5.66
CA LEU A 132 -23.79 -9.07 -4.91
C LEU A 132 -25.29 -9.37 -4.95
N SER A 133 -26.03 -8.83 -4.00
CA SER A 133 -27.47 -9.07 -3.85
C SER A 133 -28.29 -8.42 -4.96
N ASN A 134 -27.73 -7.42 -5.64
CA ASN A 134 -28.29 -6.80 -6.84
C ASN A 134 -28.00 -7.58 -8.14
N GLY A 135 -27.26 -8.70 -8.06
CA GLY A 135 -26.87 -9.52 -9.21
C GLY A 135 -25.56 -9.10 -9.88
N GLU A 136 -24.90 -8.04 -9.41
CA GLU A 136 -23.56 -7.67 -9.89
C GLU A 136 -22.51 -8.69 -9.46
N ILE A 137 -21.50 -8.86 -10.30
CA ILE A 137 -20.40 -9.79 -10.09
C ILE A 137 -19.10 -9.00 -10.12
N ILE A 138 -18.31 -9.12 -9.05
CA ILE A 138 -16.94 -8.61 -8.99
C ILE A 138 -16.02 -9.80 -9.23
N GLU A 139 -15.13 -9.69 -10.22
CA GLU A 139 -14.16 -10.73 -10.55
C GLU A 139 -12.73 -10.26 -10.24
N PHE A 140 -11.95 -11.11 -9.60
CA PHE A 140 -10.55 -10.83 -9.28
C PHE A 140 -9.63 -11.66 -10.18
N ASN A 141 -8.62 -10.97 -10.72
CA ASN A 141 -7.52 -11.56 -11.49
C ASN A 141 -6.34 -11.90 -10.59
#